data_AF-A0A744JSQ5-F1
#
_entry.id   AF-A0A744JSQ5-F1
#
_cell.length_a   1.000
_cell.length_b   1.000
_cell.length_c   1.000
_cell.angle_alpha   90.00
_cell.angle_beta   90.00
_cell.angle_gamma   90.00
#
_symmetry.space_group_name_H-M   'P 1'
#
loop_
_entity.id
_entity.type
_entity.pdbx_description
1 polymer ?
#
loop_
_entity_poly.entity_id
_entity_poly.type
_entity_poly.pdbx_seq_one_letter_code
_entity_poly.pdbx_strand_id
1 'polypeptide(L)'
;MKKINALTGQGFDQPENSHTVISVPTMSSLQMVDYINTDRKAKARAEGMDFPCKKYRKLRHADFTKKVPNVLGLGYAKNFAHPFKNEQNGEEYPGYLFPKREACLMAMSYSYELQAAVYDYMEELDRQKGGYLGYTIGELQHIVACARQYSDEDSSDAGRRLRKRQDDLILLEKAEDLVSSLSQLSLNLPGNIPDAE
;
A
#
# COMPACT_ATOMS: atom_id res chain seq x y z
N MET A 1 19.53 24.93 47.85
CA MET A 1 19.76 23.72 47.03
C MET A 1 18.57 23.52 46.11
N LYS A 2 18.65 24.00 44.86
CA LYS A 2 17.60 23.85 43.84
C LYS A 2 17.98 22.66 42.95
N LYS A 3 17.14 21.63 42.96
CA LYS A 3 17.25 20.47 42.06
C LYS A 3 16.82 20.93 40.67
N ILE A 4 17.71 20.75 39.69
CA ILE A 4 17.44 20.98 38.27
C ILE A 4 16.79 19.72 37.71
N ASN A 5 15.52 19.86 37.31
CA ASN A 5 14.80 18.85 36.55
C ASN A 5 15.42 18.75 35.15
N ALA A 6 15.68 17.52 34.71
CA ALA A 6 16.13 17.22 33.36
C ALA A 6 15.06 17.64 32.35
N LEU A 7 15.44 18.48 31.39
CA LEU A 7 14.61 18.86 30.26
C LEU A 7 14.53 17.64 29.32
N THR A 8 13.41 16.95 29.37
CA THR A 8 12.99 15.91 28.43
C THR A 8 12.93 16.47 27.01
N GLY A 9 13.29 15.63 26.03
CA GLY A 9 13.59 15.97 24.65
C GLY A 9 12.64 16.96 23.99
N GLN A 10 13.24 17.95 23.34
CA GLN A 10 12.56 18.71 22.30
C GLN A 10 12.17 17.71 21.20
N GLY A 11 10.86 17.45 21.09
CA GLY A 11 10.29 16.94 19.86
C GLY A 11 10.59 17.98 18.78
N PHE A 12 11.36 17.58 17.79
CA PHE A 12 11.42 18.32 16.55
C PHE A 12 10.06 18.15 15.89
N ASP A 13 9.33 19.25 15.76
CA ASP A 13 8.16 19.34 14.88
C ASP A 13 8.65 18.96 13.48
N GLN A 14 8.29 17.77 13.00
CA GLN A 14 8.53 17.38 11.62
C GLN A 14 7.76 18.36 10.73
N PRO A 15 8.36 18.86 9.64
CA PRO A 15 7.62 19.65 8.67
C PRO A 15 6.50 18.77 8.10
N GLU A 16 5.26 19.20 8.30
CA GLU A 16 4.09 18.72 7.56
C GLU A 16 4.27 19.06 6.07
N ASN A 17 5.10 18.31 5.36
CA ASN A 17 5.17 18.39 3.92
C ASN A 17 5.20 16.99 3.31
N SER A 18 4.11 16.73 2.59
CA SER A 18 3.92 15.60 1.70
C SER A 18 4.05 14.23 2.36
N HIS A 19 3.10 13.90 3.23
CA HIS A 19 2.49 12.58 3.09
C HIS A 19 1.93 12.54 1.67
N THR A 20 2.70 12.00 0.72
CA THR A 20 2.07 11.34 -0.43
C THR A 20 1.02 10.46 0.21
N VAL A 21 -0.26 10.72 -0.09
CA VAL A 21 -1.35 9.87 0.40
C VAL A 21 -1.00 8.50 -0.16
N ILE A 22 -0.37 7.65 0.66
CA ILE A 22 -0.11 6.26 0.33
C ILE A 22 -1.52 5.72 0.17
N SER A 23 -2.01 5.70 -1.07
CA SER A 23 -3.37 5.30 -1.34
C SER A 23 -3.46 3.86 -0.90
N VAL A 24 -4.10 3.65 0.26
CA VAL A 24 -4.23 2.33 0.88
C VAL A 24 -4.67 1.37 -0.22
N PRO A 25 -3.96 0.25 -0.45
CA PRO A 25 -4.39 -0.70 -1.46
C PRO A 25 -5.83 -1.09 -1.19
N THR A 26 -6.65 -0.99 -2.24
CA THR A 26 -8.06 -1.32 -2.18
C THR A 26 -8.36 -2.39 -3.20
N MET A 27 -9.27 -3.28 -2.84
CA MET A 27 -9.82 -4.29 -3.73
C MET A 27 -11.25 -3.92 -4.07
N SER A 28 -11.58 -3.91 -5.37
CA SER A 28 -12.92 -3.57 -5.80
C SER A 28 -13.90 -4.71 -5.57
N SER A 29 -15.17 -4.38 -5.32
CA SER A 29 -16.24 -5.38 -5.21
C SER A 29 -16.39 -6.23 -6.47
N LEU A 30 -16.04 -5.72 -7.66
CA LEU A 30 -16.02 -6.48 -8.90
C LEU A 30 -14.88 -7.51 -8.88
N GLN A 31 -13.66 -7.07 -8.55
CA GLN A 31 -12.51 -7.95 -8.38
C GLN A 31 -12.80 -9.05 -7.36
N MET A 32 -13.41 -8.72 -6.24
CA MET A 32 -13.77 -9.69 -5.20
C MET A 32 -14.74 -10.76 -5.72
N VAL A 33 -15.74 -10.37 -6.51
CA VAL A 33 -16.70 -11.30 -7.12
C VAL A 33 -16.01 -12.24 -8.10
N ASP A 34 -15.07 -11.73 -8.88
CA ASP A 34 -14.29 -12.55 -9.80
C ASP A 34 -13.42 -13.55 -9.04
N TYR A 35 -12.71 -13.13 -8.00
CA TYR A 35 -11.93 -14.01 -7.12
C TYR A 35 -12.77 -15.10 -6.47
N ILE A 36 -13.97 -14.77 -5.99
CA ILE A 36 -14.89 -15.76 -5.40
C ILE A 36 -15.34 -16.76 -6.47
N ASN A 37 -15.63 -16.29 -7.69
CA ASN A 37 -16.08 -17.15 -8.77
C ASN A 37 -14.96 -18.05 -9.31
N THR A 38 -13.72 -17.57 -9.36
CA THR A 38 -12.55 -18.39 -9.74
C THR A 38 -12.28 -19.48 -8.71
N ASP A 39 -12.33 -19.18 -7.40
CA ASP A 39 -12.23 -20.17 -6.32
C ASP A 39 -13.33 -21.24 -6.43
N ARG A 40 -14.59 -20.82 -6.58
CA ARG A 40 -15.72 -21.74 -6.77
C ARG A 40 -15.58 -22.62 -8.00
N LYS A 41 -15.05 -22.07 -9.10
CA LYS A 41 -14.80 -22.81 -10.34
C LYS A 41 -13.66 -23.82 -10.16
N ALA A 42 -12.60 -23.47 -9.43
CA ALA A 42 -11.51 -24.37 -9.11
C ALA A 42 -11.99 -25.54 -8.24
N LYS A 43 -12.80 -25.26 -7.21
CA LYS A 43 -13.40 -26.27 -6.33
C LYS A 43 -14.37 -27.21 -7.07
N ALA A 44 -15.21 -26.67 -7.94
CA ALA A 44 -16.09 -27.49 -8.78
C ALA A 44 -15.28 -28.47 -9.64
N ARG A 45 -14.23 -27.97 -10.31
CA ARG A 45 -13.34 -28.80 -11.15
C ARG A 45 -12.57 -29.85 -10.34
N ALA A 46 -12.09 -29.51 -9.14
CA ALA A 46 -11.40 -30.43 -8.26
C ALA A 46 -12.31 -31.60 -7.82
N GLU A 47 -13.61 -31.36 -7.72
CA GLU A 47 -14.62 -32.37 -7.43
C GLU A 47 -15.20 -33.05 -8.69
N GLY A 48 -14.65 -32.77 -9.88
CA GLY A 48 -15.12 -33.35 -11.15
C GLY A 48 -16.48 -32.84 -11.62
N MET A 49 -16.93 -31.68 -11.12
CA MET A 49 -18.19 -31.04 -11.50
C MET A 49 -17.96 -29.83 -12.42
N ASP A 50 -18.94 -29.56 -13.29
CA ASP A 50 -18.96 -28.35 -14.11
C ASP A 50 -19.36 -27.11 -13.29
N PHE A 51 -18.85 -25.94 -13.68
CA PHE A 51 -19.24 -24.66 -13.10
C PHE A 51 -20.03 -23.83 -14.11
N PRO A 52 -21.20 -23.27 -13.74
CA PRO A 52 -21.82 -23.26 -12.41
C PRO A 52 -22.66 -24.52 -12.10
N CYS A 53 -22.63 -25.00 -10.85
CA CYS A 53 -23.44 -26.12 -10.38
C CYS A 53 -24.26 -25.79 -9.11
N LYS A 54 -25.09 -26.74 -8.65
CA LYS A 54 -25.92 -26.57 -7.45
C LYS A 54 -25.09 -26.29 -6.18
N LYS A 55 -23.91 -26.91 -6.07
CA LYS A 55 -22.98 -26.71 -4.95
C LYS A 55 -22.21 -25.38 -5.10
N TYR A 56 -21.73 -25.08 -6.30
CA TYR A 56 -20.93 -23.90 -6.62
C TYR A 56 -21.66 -22.97 -7.59
N ARG A 57 -22.61 -22.18 -7.06
CA ARG A 57 -23.36 -21.21 -7.86
C ARG A 57 -22.49 -20.00 -8.22
N LYS A 58 -22.63 -19.49 -9.45
CA LYS A 58 -22.02 -18.21 -9.86
C LYS A 58 -22.56 -17.07 -9.01
N LEU A 59 -21.66 -16.35 -8.33
CA LEU A 59 -21.97 -15.14 -7.59
C LEU A 59 -22.11 -13.99 -8.57
N ARG A 60 -23.23 -13.26 -8.49
CA ARG A 60 -23.43 -12.01 -9.22
C ARG A 60 -23.00 -10.84 -8.33
N HIS A 61 -22.52 -9.77 -8.95
CA HIS A 61 -22.13 -8.56 -8.23
C HIS A 61 -23.27 -8.01 -7.37
N ALA A 62 -24.48 -7.88 -7.90
CA ALA A 62 -25.65 -7.43 -7.13
C ALA A 62 -25.95 -8.26 -5.86
N ASP A 63 -25.68 -9.57 -5.87
CA ASP A 63 -25.89 -10.43 -4.70
C ASP A 63 -24.76 -10.24 -3.67
N PHE A 64 -23.54 -9.96 -4.14
CA PHE A 64 -22.42 -9.56 -3.28
C PHE A 64 -22.68 -8.20 -2.62
N THR A 65 -23.12 -7.18 -3.36
CA THR A 65 -23.42 -5.83 -2.86
C THR A 65 -24.46 -5.87 -1.73
N LYS A 66 -25.47 -6.75 -1.83
CA LYS A 66 -26.48 -6.95 -0.77
C LYS A 66 -25.91 -7.57 0.50
N LYS A 67 -24.83 -8.36 0.40
CA LYS A 67 -24.19 -9.03 1.53
C LYS A 67 -23.27 -8.08 2.31
N VAL A 68 -22.68 -7.08 1.65
CA VAL A 68 -21.70 -6.15 2.25
C VAL A 68 -22.23 -5.49 3.54
N PRO A 69 -23.44 -4.90 3.57
CA PRO A 69 -23.99 -4.32 4.81
C PRO A 69 -24.21 -5.33 5.94
N ASN A 70 -24.45 -6.61 5.61
CA ASN A 70 -24.67 -7.65 6.62
C ASN A 70 -23.35 -8.11 7.26
N VAL A 71 -22.24 -8.08 6.51
CA VAL A 71 -20.92 -8.49 7.00
C VAL A 71 -20.20 -7.33 7.71
N LEU A 72 -20.25 -6.13 7.12
CA LEU A 72 -19.51 -4.97 7.62
C LEU A 72 -20.35 -4.08 8.56
N GLY A 73 -21.68 -4.23 8.55
CA GLY A 73 -22.62 -3.35 9.24
C GLY A 73 -23.11 -2.21 8.34
N LEU A 74 -24.40 -1.88 8.43
CA LEU A 74 -25.09 -0.94 7.52
C LEU A 74 -24.47 0.46 7.50
N GLY A 75 -24.05 0.98 8.66
CA GLY A 75 -23.41 2.29 8.78
C GLY A 75 -21.97 2.29 8.24
N TYR A 76 -21.22 1.24 8.53
CA TYR A 76 -19.79 1.16 8.18
C TYR A 76 -19.58 0.84 6.69
N ALA A 77 -20.43 0.00 6.09
CA ALA A 77 -20.37 -0.31 4.66
C ALA A 77 -20.44 0.94 3.76
N LYS A 78 -21.18 1.97 4.17
CA LYS A 78 -21.32 3.23 3.41
C LYS A 78 -19.98 3.97 3.25
N ASN A 79 -19.05 3.80 4.18
CA ASN A 79 -17.74 4.44 4.13
C ASN A 79 -16.87 3.96 2.95
N PHE A 80 -17.19 2.79 2.41
CA PHE A 80 -16.46 2.15 1.32
C PHE A 80 -17.20 2.19 -0.01
N ALA A 81 -18.34 2.88 -0.05
CA ALA A 81 -19.15 2.96 -1.26
C ALA A 81 -18.38 3.68 -2.37
N HIS A 82 -18.30 3.03 -3.52
CA HIS A 82 -17.61 3.56 -4.70
C HIS A 82 -18.39 3.13 -5.95
N PRO A 83 -19.21 4.03 -6.54
CA PRO A 83 -19.99 3.70 -7.72
C PRO A 83 -19.06 3.50 -8.93
N PHE A 84 -19.35 2.48 -9.74
CA PHE A 84 -18.63 2.21 -10.99
C PHE A 84 -19.42 2.75 -12.17
N LYS A 85 -18.76 3.49 -13.06
CA LYS A 85 -19.34 3.93 -14.33
C LYS A 85 -19.14 2.86 -15.38
N ASN A 86 -20.21 2.47 -16.05
CA ASN A 86 -20.11 1.58 -17.20
C ASN A 86 -19.68 2.39 -18.43
N GLU A 87 -18.56 2.01 -19.05
CA GLU A 87 -18.00 2.71 -20.22
C GLU A 87 -18.94 2.68 -21.44
N GLN A 88 -19.80 1.65 -21.53
CA GLN A 88 -20.71 1.49 -22.67
C GLN A 88 -21.98 2.34 -22.58
N ASN A 89 -22.54 2.45 -21.37
CA ASN A 89 -23.86 3.07 -21.16
C ASN A 89 -23.79 4.38 -20.37
N GLY A 90 -22.64 4.72 -19.78
CA GLY A 90 -22.47 5.88 -18.89
C GLY A 90 -23.18 5.75 -17.53
N GLU A 91 -23.92 4.67 -17.30
CA GLU A 91 -24.67 4.44 -16.07
C GLU A 91 -23.75 4.13 -14.88
N GLU A 92 -24.12 4.64 -13.71
CA GLU A 92 -23.43 4.38 -12.44
C GLU A 92 -24.07 3.19 -11.72
N TYR A 93 -23.25 2.21 -11.36
CA TYR A 93 -23.64 1.02 -10.62
C TYR A 93 -23.10 1.06 -9.19
N PRO A 94 -23.89 0.65 -8.18
CA PRO A 94 -23.46 0.67 -6.79
C PRO A 94 -22.31 -0.31 -6.57
N GLY A 95 -21.21 0.17 -6.01
CA GLY A 95 -19.99 -0.61 -5.82
C GLY A 95 -19.30 -0.28 -4.51
N TYR A 96 -18.22 -1.01 -4.24
CA TYR A 96 -17.37 -0.78 -3.08
C TYR A 96 -15.88 -0.91 -3.43
N LEU A 97 -15.06 -0.17 -2.70
CA LEU A 97 -13.60 -0.31 -2.62
C LEU A 97 -13.23 -0.67 -1.18
N PHE A 98 -12.72 -1.88 -0.98
CA PHE A 98 -12.40 -2.37 0.36
C PHE A 98 -10.91 -2.25 0.66
N PRO A 99 -10.53 -1.65 1.81
CA PRO A 99 -9.20 -1.83 2.35
C PRO A 99 -8.94 -3.31 2.67
N LYS A 100 -7.67 -3.66 2.89
CA LYS A 100 -7.23 -5.03 3.20
C LYS A 100 -8.08 -5.74 4.25
N ARG A 101 -8.37 -5.10 5.38
CA ARG A 101 -9.15 -5.70 6.48
C ARG A 101 -10.57 -6.05 6.05
N GLU A 102 -11.27 -5.12 5.42
CA GLU A 102 -12.65 -5.31 4.97
C GLU A 102 -12.72 -6.30 3.80
N ALA A 103 -11.73 -6.29 2.91
CA ALA A 103 -11.61 -7.29 1.85
C ALA A 103 -11.45 -8.69 2.44
N CYS A 104 -10.60 -8.85 3.46
CA CYS A 104 -10.44 -10.11 4.19
C CYS A 104 -11.72 -10.54 4.90
N LEU A 105 -12.44 -9.62 5.56
CA LEU A 105 -13.73 -9.91 6.20
C LEU A 105 -14.78 -10.38 5.19
N MET A 106 -14.83 -9.72 4.02
CA MET A 106 -15.72 -10.15 2.94
C MET A 106 -15.35 -11.55 2.44
N ALA A 107 -14.06 -11.84 2.22
CA ALA A 107 -13.58 -13.15 1.79
C ALA A 107 -13.86 -14.26 2.83
N MET A 108 -13.60 -13.99 4.11
CA MET A 108 -13.88 -14.90 5.24
C MET A 108 -15.35 -15.29 5.31
N SER A 109 -16.26 -14.37 4.94
CA SER A 109 -17.70 -14.66 4.89
C SER A 109 -18.10 -15.71 3.83
N TYR A 110 -17.19 -16.07 2.91
CA TYR A 110 -17.39 -17.09 1.89
C TYR A 110 -16.53 -18.34 2.13
N SER A 111 -15.25 -18.18 2.49
CA SER A 111 -14.33 -19.29 2.77
C SER A 111 -13.06 -18.80 3.48
N TYR A 112 -12.52 -19.61 4.39
CA TYR A 112 -11.23 -19.34 5.04
C TYR A 112 -10.03 -19.41 4.07
N GLU A 113 -10.06 -20.35 3.12
CA GLU A 113 -9.00 -20.44 2.09
C GLU A 113 -8.98 -19.20 1.20
N LEU A 114 -10.16 -18.67 0.88
CA LEU A 114 -10.29 -17.45 0.09
C LEU A 114 -9.76 -16.25 0.87
N GLN A 115 -9.98 -16.20 2.18
CA GLN A 115 -9.42 -15.17 3.04
C GLN A 115 -7.88 -15.16 2.99
N ALA A 116 -7.23 -16.33 3.06
CA ALA A 116 -5.78 -16.44 2.95
C ALA A 116 -5.28 -15.92 1.59
N ALA A 117 -5.90 -16.37 0.49
CA ALA A 117 -5.54 -15.92 -0.86
C ALA A 117 -5.73 -14.41 -1.06
N VAL A 118 -6.81 -13.83 -0.54
CA VAL A 118 -7.07 -12.39 -0.60
C VAL A 118 -6.07 -11.63 0.28
N TYR A 119 -5.70 -12.16 1.44
CA TYR A 119 -4.68 -11.55 2.30
C TYR A 119 -3.34 -11.49 1.59
N ASP A 120 -2.89 -12.60 0.99
CA ASP A 120 -1.62 -12.67 0.26
C ASP A 120 -1.61 -11.70 -0.93
N TYR A 121 -2.72 -11.62 -1.69
CA TYR A 121 -2.87 -10.67 -2.78
C TYR A 121 -2.78 -9.21 -2.30
N MET A 122 -3.46 -8.87 -1.19
CA MET A 122 -3.45 -7.50 -0.65
C MET A 122 -2.09 -7.15 -0.05
N GLU A 123 -1.41 -8.09 0.60
CA GLU A 123 -0.04 -7.94 1.10
C GLU A 123 0.95 -7.69 -0.04
N GLU A 124 0.80 -8.39 -1.17
CA GLU A 124 1.64 -8.15 -2.34
C GLU A 124 1.38 -6.77 -2.96
N LEU A 125 0.12 -6.30 -2.99
CA LEU A 125 -0.20 -4.93 -3.40
C LEU A 125 0.37 -3.88 -2.44
N ASP A 126 0.32 -4.12 -1.13
CA ASP A 126 0.96 -3.27 -0.11
C ASP A 126 2.47 -3.17 -0.38
N ARG A 127 3.13 -4.30 -0.67
CA ARG A 127 4.57 -4.35 -0.99
C ARG A 127 4.91 -3.62 -2.27
N GLN A 128 4.10 -3.77 -3.32
CA GLN A 128 4.32 -3.09 -4.59
C GLN A 128 4.13 -1.58 -4.49
N LYS A 129 3.14 -1.11 -3.71
CA LYS A 129 2.86 0.32 -3.53
C LYS A 129 3.84 1.02 -2.58
N GLY A 130 4.25 0.34 -1.50
CA GLY A 130 5.25 0.89 -0.58
C GLY A 130 6.68 0.79 -1.11
N GLY A 131 6.93 -0.05 -2.11
CA GLY A 131 8.28 -0.55 -2.39
C GLY A 131 8.84 -1.31 -1.18
N TYR A 132 10.00 -1.95 -1.33
CA TYR A 132 10.72 -2.50 -0.17
C TYR A 132 11.17 -1.40 0.82
N LEU A 133 11.21 -0.14 0.37
CA LEU A 133 11.84 0.96 1.08
C LEU A 133 10.86 1.96 1.71
N GLY A 134 9.55 1.91 1.42
CA GLY A 134 8.58 2.88 1.95
C GLY A 134 8.78 4.33 1.46
N TYR A 135 9.80 4.58 0.64
CA TYR A 135 10.22 5.88 0.13
C TYR A 135 10.55 5.77 -1.36
N THR A 136 10.14 6.77 -2.13
CA THR A 136 10.57 6.96 -3.52
C THR A 136 12.02 7.45 -3.57
N ILE A 137 12.70 7.26 -4.70
CA ILE A 137 14.08 7.76 -4.91
C ILE A 137 14.14 9.29 -4.71
N GLY A 138 13.12 10.02 -5.16
CA GLY A 138 13.03 11.48 -4.96
C GLY A 138 12.86 11.87 -3.49
N GLU A 139 12.06 11.13 -2.72
CA GLU A 139 11.92 11.34 -1.27
C GLU A 139 13.25 11.06 -0.55
N LEU A 140 13.98 10.00 -0.93
CA LEU A 140 15.30 9.70 -0.37
C LEU A 140 16.31 10.82 -0.67
N GLN A 141 16.35 11.35 -1.90
CA GLN A 141 17.19 12.49 -2.26
C GLN A 141 16.85 13.73 -1.43
N HIS A 142 15.56 14.01 -1.24
CA HIS A 142 15.09 15.12 -0.43
C HIS A 142 15.48 14.96 1.05
N ILE A 143 15.31 13.77 1.63
CA ILE A 143 15.71 13.48 3.03
C ILE A 143 17.20 13.73 3.23
N VAL A 144 18.03 13.25 2.32
CA VAL A 144 19.48 13.42 2.41
C VAL A 144 19.88 14.89 2.27
N ALA A 145 19.28 15.63 1.34
CA ALA A 145 19.51 17.06 1.18
C ALA A 145 19.09 17.88 2.42
N CYS A 146 17.93 17.57 3.03
CA CYS A 146 17.50 18.19 4.28
C CYS A 146 18.45 17.88 5.44
N ALA A 147 18.92 16.64 5.56
CA ALA A 147 19.86 16.25 6.60
C ALA A 147 21.21 16.97 6.45
N ARG A 148 21.65 17.22 5.22
CA ARG A 148 22.84 18.02 4.93
C ARG A 148 22.70 19.47 5.39
N GLN A 149 21.59 20.11 5.01
CA GLN A 149 21.29 21.49 5.41
C GLN A 149 21.21 21.64 6.94
N TYR A 150 20.54 20.69 7.62
CA TYR A 150 20.44 20.70 9.08
C TYR A 150 21.81 20.53 9.75
N SER A 151 22.66 19.64 9.22
CA SER A 151 24.04 19.50 9.69
C SER A 151 24.79 20.82 9.53
N ASP A 152 24.68 21.50 8.39
CA ASP A 152 25.35 22.77 8.13
C ASP A 152 24.85 23.93 9.02
N GLU A 153 23.55 23.97 9.36
CA GLU A 153 22.95 24.98 10.24
C GLU A 153 23.35 24.83 11.72
N ASP A 154 23.62 23.60 12.19
CA ASP A 154 24.13 23.35 13.54
C ASP A 154 25.62 23.80 13.71
N SER A 155 26.14 24.51 12.69
CA SER A 155 27.47 25.08 12.39
C SER A 155 28.27 25.68 13.53
N SER A 156 27.52 26.39 14.36
CA SER A 156 28.02 27.68 14.84
C SER A 156 28.63 27.63 16.23
N ASP A 157 28.76 26.46 16.87
CA ASP A 157 29.20 26.38 18.28
C ASP A 157 30.21 25.25 18.60
N ALA A 158 31.08 25.49 19.57
CA ALA A 158 32.47 25.02 19.64
C ALA A 158 32.77 23.49 19.69
N GLY A 159 33.88 23.10 19.04
CA GLY A 159 34.84 22.03 19.41
C GLY A 159 34.36 20.57 19.48
N ARG A 160 33.44 20.24 20.41
CA ARG A 160 32.90 18.87 20.57
C ARG A 160 31.93 18.51 19.44
N ARG A 161 31.26 19.51 18.88
CA ARG A 161 30.37 19.38 17.72
C ARG A 161 31.15 19.07 16.44
N LEU A 162 32.42 19.47 16.37
CA LEU A 162 33.26 19.30 15.17
C LEU A 162 33.61 17.84 14.87
N ARG A 163 33.82 17.00 15.89
CA ARG A 163 34.04 15.55 15.69
C ARG A 163 32.75 14.84 15.26
N LYS A 164 31.62 15.17 15.92
CA LYS A 164 30.30 14.65 15.52
C LYS A 164 29.97 14.99 14.07
N ARG A 165 30.24 16.23 13.64
CA ARG A 165 30.15 16.64 12.23
C ARG A 165 30.98 15.78 11.30
N GLN A 166 32.20 15.44 11.68
CA GLN A 166 33.08 14.69 10.79
C GLN A 166 32.57 13.27 10.58
N ASP A 167 32.04 12.65 11.63
CA ASP A 167 31.39 11.34 11.55
C ASP A 167 30.05 11.41 10.78
N ASP A 168 29.23 12.44 11.05
CA ASP A 168 27.94 12.67 10.38
C ASP A 168 28.12 12.97 8.88
N LEU A 169 29.17 13.71 8.51
CA LEU A 169 29.47 14.06 7.12
C LEU A 169 29.86 12.83 6.30
N ILE A 170 30.65 11.91 6.88
CA ILE A 170 31.00 10.62 6.25
C ILE A 170 29.75 9.76 6.07
N LEU A 171 28.82 9.80 7.03
CA LEU A 171 27.56 9.07 6.94
C LEU A 171 26.63 9.64 5.86
N LEU A 172 26.53 10.98 5.79
CA LEU A 172 25.74 11.69 4.78
C LEU A 172 26.29 11.48 3.37
N GLU A 173 27.61 11.55 3.18
CA GLU A 173 28.26 11.28 1.89
C GLU A 173 27.97 9.85 1.41
N LYS A 174 28.07 8.86 2.30
CA LYS A 174 27.66 7.48 1.99
C LYS A 174 26.19 7.36 1.62
N ALA A 175 25.31 8.11 2.29
CA ALA A 175 23.88 8.10 1.98
C ALA A 175 23.59 8.73 0.62
N GLU A 176 24.25 9.84 0.28
CA GLU A 176 24.18 10.50 -1.04
C GLU A 176 24.64 9.55 -2.15
N ASP A 177 25.76 8.86 -1.95
CA ASP A 177 26.29 7.89 -2.91
C ASP A 177 25.33 6.71 -3.12
N LEU A 178 24.76 6.17 -2.04
CA LEU A 178 23.81 5.07 -2.12
C LEU A 178 22.54 5.49 -2.86
N VAL A 179 21.96 6.64 -2.53
CA VAL A 179 20.75 7.15 -3.19
C VAL A 179 21.04 7.46 -4.67
N SER A 180 22.21 8.01 -4.98
CA SER A 180 22.65 8.24 -6.37
C SER A 180 22.82 6.93 -7.13
N SER A 181 23.42 5.91 -6.53
CA SER A 181 23.58 4.59 -7.14
C SER A 181 22.22 3.92 -7.41
N LEU A 182 21.27 4.05 -6.49
CA LEU A 182 19.90 3.57 -6.64
C LEU A 182 19.17 4.30 -7.77
N SER A 183 19.36 5.62 -7.90
CA SER A 183 18.78 6.42 -8.99
C SER A 183 19.27 6.02 -10.38
N GLN A 184 20.50 5.50 -10.47
CA GLN A 184 21.14 5.10 -11.73
C GLN A 184 20.88 3.63 -12.09
N LEU A 185 20.27 2.87 -11.18
CA LEU A 185 20.02 1.45 -11.36
C LEU A 185 18.83 1.26 -12.32
N SER A 186 19.14 1.17 -13.63
CA SER A 186 18.17 0.80 -14.66
C SER A 186 17.82 -0.68 -14.51
N LEU A 187 16.64 -0.97 -13.96
CA LEU A 187 16.07 -2.31 -13.99
C LEU A 187 15.64 -2.60 -15.43
N ASN A 188 16.45 -3.38 -16.16
CA ASN A 188 16.03 -3.96 -17.43
C ASN A 188 14.97 -5.04 -17.12
N LEU A 189 13.69 -4.65 -17.01
CA LEU A 189 12.60 -5.61 -16.85
C LEU A 189 12.44 -6.43 -18.15
N PRO A 190 12.49 -7.78 -18.10
CA PRO A 190 12.27 -8.61 -19.27
C PRO A 190 10.79 -8.56 -19.64
N GLY A 191 10.44 -7.77 -20.66
CA GLY A 191 9.06 -7.65 -21.12
C GLY A 191 8.83 -6.65 -22.26
N ASN A 192 9.74 -5.70 -22.49
CA ASN A 192 9.69 -4.87 -23.70
C ASN A 192 10.40 -5.60 -24.83
N ILE A 193 9.67 -6.47 -25.53
CA ILE A 193 10.07 -6.90 -26.88
C ILE A 193 9.85 -5.67 -27.76
N PRO A 194 10.89 -5.07 -28.36
CA PRO A 194 10.68 -4.04 -29.36
C PRO A 194 10.02 -4.70 -30.57
N ASP A 195 8.90 -4.12 -31.02
CA ASP A 195 8.25 -4.49 -32.27
C ASP A 195 9.31 -4.53 -33.38
N ALA A 196 9.50 -5.71 -33.96
CA ALA A 196 10.39 -5.92 -35.08
C ALA A 196 9.74 -5.35 -36.35
N GLU A 197 10.49 -4.47 -37.04
CA GLU A 197 10.23 -4.09 -38.43
C GLU A 197 10.27 -5.30 -39.39
#